data_AF-A0A1Z7M6Z6-F1
#
_entry.id   AF-A0A1Z7M6Z6-F1
#
_cell.length_a   1.000
_cell.length_b   1.000
_cell.length_c   1.000
_cell.angle_alpha   90.00
_cell.angle_beta   90.00
_cell.angle_gamma   90.00
#
_symmetry.space_group_name_H-M   'P 1'
#
loop_
_entity.id
_entity.type
_entity.pdbx_description
1 polymer ?
#
loop_
_entity_poly.entity_id
_entity_poly.type
_entity_poly.pdbx_seq_one_letter_code
_entity_poly.pdbx_strand_id
1 'polypeptide(L)'
;MTEKVYFTVKETDVKDFKTYLYERENAETTISKYSTDLRCFLKFLGNSREVDKARLLAYKEWLIERYAVSSVNSMLAALNQFLEFCGYAQLKVK
;
A
#
# COMPACT_ATOMS: atom_id res chain seq x y z
N MET A 1 -10.16 -4.46 25.44
CA MET A 1 -10.02 -3.25 24.60
C MET A 1 -9.07 -3.63 23.48
N THR A 2 -9.53 -3.76 22.24
CA THR A 2 -8.65 -4.06 21.11
C THR A 2 -7.83 -2.80 20.82
N GLU A 3 -6.52 -2.85 21.03
CA GLU A 3 -5.63 -1.75 20.67
C GLU A 3 -5.78 -1.47 19.17
N LYS A 4 -6.07 -0.22 18.83
CA LYS A 4 -6.06 0.22 17.44
C LYS A 4 -4.61 0.26 16.99
N VAL A 5 -4.25 -0.60 16.04
CA VAL A 5 -2.94 -0.56 15.39
C VAL A 5 -2.90 0.60 14.41
N TYR A 6 -1.99 1.55 14.65
CA TYR A 6 -1.72 2.66 13.75
C TYR A 6 -0.22 2.77 13.48
N PHE A 7 0.15 3.20 12.28
CA PHE A 7 1.53 3.49 11.93
C PHE A 7 1.60 4.59 10.86
N THR A 8 2.79 5.16 10.68
CA THR A 8 3.02 6.22 9.69
C THR A 8 3.88 5.70 8.56
N VAL A 9 3.54 6.07 7.31
CA VAL A 9 4.30 5.69 6.12
C VAL A 9 5.04 6.89 5.53
N LYS A 10 6.30 6.72 5.14
CA LYS A 10 7.13 7.72 4.50
C LYS A 10 7.45 7.33 3.05
N GLU A 11 7.87 8.31 2.26
CA GLU A 11 8.37 8.03 0.90
C GLU A 11 9.63 7.14 0.93
N THR A 12 10.42 7.19 2.00
CA THR A 12 11.56 6.29 2.22
C THR A 12 11.14 4.84 2.29
N ASP A 13 10.01 4.54 2.94
CA ASP A 13 9.52 3.17 3.08
C ASP A 13 9.17 2.55 1.72
N VAL A 14 8.68 3.37 0.78
CA VAL A 14 8.45 2.93 -0.61
C VAL A 14 9.77 2.68 -1.33
N LYS A 15 10.82 3.47 -1.07
CA LYS A 15 12.15 3.21 -1.63
C LYS A 15 12.73 1.90 -1.09
N ASP A 16 12.61 1.66 0.22
CA ASP A 16 13.10 0.44 0.85
C ASP A 16 12.31 -0.78 0.35
N PHE A 17 10.99 -0.63 0.15
CA PHE A 17 10.16 -1.66 -0.46
C PHE A 17 10.58 -1.97 -1.91
N LYS A 18 11.01 -0.99 -2.70
CA LYS A 18 11.56 -1.26 -4.04
C LYS A 18 12.80 -2.13 -3.98
N THR A 19 13.73 -1.82 -3.07
CA THR A 19 14.94 -2.62 -2.86
C THR A 19 14.57 -4.04 -2.44
N TYR A 20 13.64 -4.17 -1.50
CA TYR A 20 13.12 -5.47 -1.07
C TYR A 20 12.53 -6.30 -2.21
N LEU A 21 11.73 -5.70 -3.10
CA LEU A 21 11.19 -6.42 -4.25
C LEU A 21 12.27 -6.85 -5.25
N TYR A 22 13.29 -6.00 -5.45
CA TYR A 22 14.43 -6.29 -6.32
C TYR A 22 15.25 -7.47 -5.80
N GLU A 23 15.55 -7.50 -4.50
CA GLU A 23 16.25 -8.62 -3.84
C GLU A 23 15.47 -9.94 -3.93
N ARG A 24 14.14 -9.86 -4.10
CA ARG A 24 13.25 -11.01 -4.33
C ARG A 24 13.02 -11.33 -5.80
N GLU A 25 13.88 -10.81 -6.69
CA GLU A 25 13.87 -11.08 -8.13
C GLU A 25 12.56 -10.72 -8.84
N ASN A 26 11.81 -9.74 -8.31
CA ASN A 26 10.64 -9.23 -9.02
C ASN A 26 11.06 -8.47 -10.28
N ALA A 27 10.31 -8.63 -11.36
CA ALA A 27 10.56 -7.91 -12.60
C ALA A 27 10.47 -6.39 -12.39
N GLU A 28 11.35 -5.63 -13.05
CA GLU A 28 11.40 -4.15 -12.94
C GLU A 28 10.05 -3.48 -13.27
N THR A 29 9.31 -4.06 -14.22
CA THR A 29 7.95 -3.61 -14.58
C THR A 29 6.98 -3.71 -13.40
N THR A 30 7.06 -4.79 -12.63
CA THR A 30 6.25 -5.00 -11.43
C THR A 30 6.68 -4.05 -10.31
N ILE A 31 7.98 -3.90 -10.09
CA ILE A 31 8.53 -2.97 -9.10
C ILE A 31 8.10 -1.53 -9.38
N SER A 32 8.22 -1.09 -10.63
CA SER A 32 7.84 0.25 -11.07
C SER A 32 6.33 0.50 -10.91
N LYS A 33 5.52 -0.50 -11.27
CA LYS A 33 4.07 -0.46 -11.07
C LYS A 33 3.71 -0.32 -9.59
N TYR A 34 4.23 -1.20 -8.73
CA TYR A 34 3.93 -1.16 -7.29
C TYR A 34 4.39 0.14 -6.64
N SER A 35 5.55 0.67 -7.04
CA SER A 35 6.01 1.98 -6.59
C SER A 35 5.03 3.10 -6.93
N THR A 36 4.48 3.07 -8.15
CA THR A 36 3.52 4.07 -8.62
C THR A 36 2.20 3.96 -7.86
N ASP A 37 1.70 2.73 -7.66
CA ASP A 37 0.48 2.47 -6.93
C ASP A 37 0.59 2.89 -5.45
N LEU A 38 1.74 2.64 -4.82
CA LEU A 38 2.01 3.07 -3.44
C LEU A 38 2.16 4.59 -3.30
N ARG A 39 2.70 5.27 -4.32
CA ARG A 39 2.68 6.74 -4.34
C ARG A 39 1.28 7.30 -4.46
N CYS A 40 0.38 6.62 -5.17
CA CYS A 40 -1.04 6.97 -5.19
C CYS A 40 -1.65 6.84 -3.79
N PHE A 41 -1.36 5.73 -3.09
CA PHE A 41 -1.80 5.54 -1.71
C PHE A 41 -1.25 6.61 -0.76
N LEU A 42 0.04 6.90 -0.82
CA LEU A 42 0.66 7.98 -0.07
C LEU A 42 -0.08 9.30 -0.31
N LYS A 43 -0.32 9.69 -1.57
CA LYS A 43 -1.08 10.91 -1.90
C LYS A 43 -2.47 10.90 -1.27
N PHE A 44 -3.17 9.77 -1.28
CA PHE A 44 -4.47 9.62 -0.61
C PHE A 44 -4.39 9.85 0.91
N LEU A 45 -3.33 9.38 1.58
CA LEU A 45 -3.15 9.61 3.02
C LEU A 45 -2.92 11.09 3.37
N GLY A 46 -2.47 11.90 2.40
CA GLY A 46 -2.16 13.31 2.61
C GLY A 46 -0.98 13.51 3.57
N ASN A 47 -0.99 14.62 4.32
CA ASN A 47 0.15 15.03 5.14
C ASN A 47 0.34 14.20 6.42
N SER A 48 -0.72 13.64 7.01
CA SER A 48 -0.58 12.87 8.25
C SER A 48 0.14 11.55 8.02
N ARG A 49 -0.02 10.97 6.82
CA ARG A 49 0.57 9.67 6.42
C ARG A 49 0.22 8.52 7.38
N GLU A 50 -0.81 8.70 8.19
CA GLU A 50 -1.26 7.72 9.18
C GLU A 50 -2.10 6.64 8.51
N VAL A 51 -1.80 5.41 8.86
CA VAL A 51 -2.48 4.22 8.36
C VAL A 51 -3.08 3.46 9.54
N ASP A 52 -4.37 3.24 9.45
CA ASP A 52 -5.13 2.32 10.28
C ASP A 52 -6.11 1.51 9.40
N LYS A 53 -6.85 0.59 10.01
CA LYS A 53 -7.81 -0.24 9.24
C LYS A 53 -8.88 0.60 8.54
N ALA A 54 -9.35 1.68 9.18
CA ALA A 54 -10.40 2.53 8.62
C ALA A 54 -9.91 3.29 7.37
N ARG A 55 -8.70 3.84 7.41
CA ARG A 55 -8.03 4.49 6.27
C ARG A 55 -7.79 3.53 5.11
N LEU A 56 -7.39 2.29 5.39
CA LEU A 56 -7.20 1.27 4.35
C LEU A 56 -8.51 0.90 3.65
N LEU A 57 -9.61 0.78 4.40
CA LEU A 57 -10.94 0.56 3.83
C LEU A 57 -11.42 1.78 3.02
N ALA A 58 -11.23 2.99 3.55
CA ALA A 58 -11.56 4.21 2.82
C ALA A 58 -10.77 4.34 1.51
N TYR A 59 -9.50 3.96 1.51
CA TYR A 59 -8.69 3.92 0.28
C TYR A 59 -9.23 2.91 -0.73
N LYS A 60 -9.62 1.70 -0.27
CA LYS A 60 -10.22 0.69 -1.13
C LYS A 60 -11.49 1.21 -1.81
N GLU A 61 -12.42 1.80 -1.05
CA GLU A 61 -13.64 2.37 -1.63
C GLU A 61 -13.33 3.51 -2.61
N TRP A 62 -12.39 4.39 -2.24
CA TRP A 62 -11.92 5.46 -3.13
C TRP A 62 -11.36 4.93 -4.45
N LEU A 63 -10.67 3.79 -4.44
CA LEU A 63 -10.18 3.12 -5.64
C LEU A 63 -11.33 2.56 -6.50
N ILE A 64 -12.30 1.88 -5.89
CA ILE A 64 -13.44 1.26 -6.58
C ILE A 64 -14.27 2.31 -7.33
N GLU A 65 -14.43 3.50 -6.75
CA GLU A 65 -15.16 4.60 -7.39
C GLU A 65 -14.44 5.20 -8.62
N ARG A 66 -13.12 5.01 -8.75
CA ARG A 66 -12.27 5.77 -9.69
C ARG A 66 -11.56 4.93 -10.73
N TYR A 67 -11.39 3.64 -10.48
CA TYR A 67 -10.58 2.77 -11.32
C TYR A 67 -11.34 1.52 -11.71
N ALA A 68 -10.96 0.95 -12.85
CA ALA A 68 -11.46 -0.35 -13.27
C ALA A 68 -11.10 -1.44 -12.24
N VAL A 69 -11.93 -2.47 -12.14
CA VAL A 69 -11.77 -3.59 -11.18
C VAL A 69 -10.37 -4.22 -11.28
N SER A 70 -9.84 -4.40 -12.50
CA SER A 70 -8.50 -4.95 -12.71
C SER A 70 -7.39 -4.07 -12.11
N SER A 71 -7.52 -2.75 -12.23
CA SER A 71 -6.59 -1.78 -11.64
C SER A 71 -6.69 -1.81 -10.12
N VAL A 72 -7.91 -1.75 -9.56
CA VAL A 72 -8.17 -1.85 -8.12
C VAL A 72 -7.49 -3.08 -7.54
N ASN A 73 -7.70 -4.25 -8.14
CA ASN A 73 -7.10 -5.51 -7.68
C ASN A 73 -5.58 -5.45 -7.66
N SER A 74 -4.95 -4.90 -8.71
CA SER A 74 -3.50 -4.79 -8.77
C SER A 74 -2.92 -3.78 -7.78
N MET A 75 -3.63 -2.67 -7.54
CA MET A 75 -3.22 -1.64 -6.56
C MET A 75 -3.37 -2.17 -5.12
N LEU A 76 -4.43 -2.92 -4.83
CA LEU A 76 -4.60 -3.59 -3.53
C LEU A 76 -3.57 -4.70 -3.33
N ALA A 77 -3.17 -5.42 -4.37
CA ALA A 77 -2.08 -6.39 -4.29
C ALA A 77 -0.74 -5.73 -3.92
N ALA A 78 -0.41 -4.59 -4.56
CA ALA A 78 0.77 -3.80 -4.21
C ALA A 78 0.73 -3.31 -2.76
N LEU A 79 -0.42 -2.76 -2.34
CA LEU A 79 -0.64 -2.29 -0.96
C LEU A 79 -0.50 -3.43 0.06
N ASN A 80 -1.09 -4.59 -0.20
CA ASN A 80 -1.03 -5.72 0.72
C ASN A 80 0.39 -6.26 0.90
N GLN A 81 1.18 -6.32 -0.17
CA GLN A 81 2.59 -6.72 -0.06
C GLN A 81 3.41 -5.66 0.69
N PHE A 82 3.11 -4.38 0.48
CA PHE A 82 3.75 -3.31 1.23
C PHE A 82 3.41 -3.38 2.73
N LEU A 83 2.16 -3.64 3.09
CA LEU A 83 1.75 -3.82 4.50
C LEU A 83 2.48 -5.00 5.15
N GLU A 84 2.68 -6.09 4.42
CA GLU A 84 3.47 -7.24 4.91
C GLU A 84 4.94 -6.87 5.11
N PHE A 85 5.54 -6.16 4.15
CA PHE A 85 6.90 -5.64 4.28
C PHE A 85 7.07 -4.74 5.52
N CYS A 86 6.08 -3.87 5.79
CA CYS A 86 6.08 -3.03 6.99
C CYS A 86 5.79 -3.78 8.31
N GLY A 87 5.52 -5.10 8.27
CA GLY A 87 5.20 -5.90 9.46
C GLY A 87 3.73 -5.83 9.91
N TYR A 88 2.84 -5.32 9.07
CA TYR A 88 1.41 -5.13 9.35
C TYR A 88 0.50 -6.02 8.49
N ALA A 89 0.89 -7.28 8.27
CA ALA A 89 0.13 -8.23 7.44
C ALA A 89 -1.33 -8.43 7.91
N GLN A 90 -1.63 -8.25 9.19
CA GLN A 90 -2.97 -8.29 9.77
C GLN A 90 -3.90 -7.16 9.27
N LEU A 91 -3.33 -6.07 8.74
CA LEU A 91 -4.10 -4.95 8.22
C LEU A 91 -4.51 -5.11 6.75
N LYS A 92 -4.00 -6.14 6.05
CA LYS A 92 -4.32 -6.43 4.65
C LYS A 92 -5.82 -6.36 4.35
N VAL A 93 -6.14 -5.84 3.17
CA VAL A 93 -7.52 -5.66 2.69
C VAL A 93 -7.78 -6.62 1.53
N LYS A 94 -8.98 -7.23 1.53
CA LYS A 94 -9.45 -8.08 0.42
C LYS A 94 -10.29 -7.25 -0.53
#